data_AF-A0A6J0B948-F1
#
_entry.id   AF-A0A6J0B948-F1
#
_cell.length_a   1.000
_cell.length_b   1.000
_cell.length_c   1.000
_cell.angle_alpha   90.00
_cell.angle_beta   90.00
_cell.angle_gamma   90.00
#
_symmetry.space_group_name_H-M   'P 1'
#
loop_
_entity.id
_entity.type
_entity.pdbx_description
1 polymer ?
#
loop_
_entity_poly.entity_id
_entity_poly.type
_entity_poly.pdbx_seq_one_letter_code
_entity_poly.pdbx_strand_id
1 'polypeptide(L)'
;METTKERVTLILGEERIEAYRDDLSSKSDYFASLFSPNFCDTLSTEHRINYEIDAKTLRTFVSWTSESANSTFADIRRVKRSLSRYASQYSSLDDVPELLELGVLFAAEELTKDLTNIIACRRLDPEKSIQFWRLAKELNLLVLRDLAKASCLEHLSEGLHCSTYLELPEEEFLDLVGSACNQSSLDFLLEITKQWLERNVPSGEIDRFKLHFPFMLLEKDALDNDRTEKINEQRLKSNAQCVVGYKVIGENQQQVCIYCWDGSKFFEVAEIPKFSNVSTKNIEGRQAVGRGYDIYIIGGEYGIGTGLFEKEIWRYSTITKSWYYVTSLREPRRHMAVAFLNNRLYVMGGVGRRRLKLSTVDVYNVHQDRWSKAADVPEEFTSVPMTVEYNEKLMIYKSALYTYDPRKNNWQTICCDFRGFRNASSLATKPISIQYIAWWNDSTYIIDCNNPKYAQVWIQGDLSNYPATWFSDCASAFSNVVTNGPYLIGFSQSEDTVYIETMMLTRDRYTKMRMRYSQDGTGIRNLCVDSPIGCFNIINSCKLNERLLIDIDASNKTRRY
;
A
#
# COMPACT_ATOMS: atom_id res chain seq x y z
N MET A 1 -13.73 -1.73 48.18
CA MET A 1 -14.20 -3.13 48.21
C MET A 1 -13.50 -3.83 47.07
N GLU A 2 -12.50 -4.65 47.38
CA GLU A 2 -11.87 -5.52 46.38
C GLU A 2 -12.92 -6.55 45.95
N THR A 3 -13.37 -6.49 44.70
CA THR A 3 -14.20 -7.53 44.11
C THR A 3 -13.35 -8.81 44.03
N THR A 4 -13.61 -9.77 44.91
CA THR A 4 -13.02 -11.10 44.86
C THR A 4 -13.44 -11.77 43.55
N LYS A 5 -12.57 -11.75 42.54
CA LYS A 5 -12.81 -12.41 41.26
C LYS A 5 -13.10 -13.90 41.49
N GLU A 6 -14.21 -14.39 40.96
CA GLU A 6 -14.56 -15.81 41.04
C GLU A 6 -13.63 -16.66 40.18
N ARG A 7 -13.11 -17.76 40.75
CA ARG A 7 -12.20 -18.69 40.07
C ARG A 7 -12.97 -19.81 39.37
N VAL A 8 -12.42 -20.26 38.24
CA VAL A 8 -12.88 -21.45 37.52
C VAL A 8 -11.66 -22.23 37.02
N THR A 9 -11.72 -23.56 37.05
CA THR A 9 -10.68 -24.44 36.50
C THR A 9 -11.13 -24.99 35.16
N LEU A 10 -10.37 -24.69 34.10
CA LEU A 10 -10.57 -25.28 32.78
C LEU A 10 -9.79 -26.60 32.69
N ILE A 11 -10.46 -27.69 32.34
CA ILE A 11 -9.87 -29.03 32.26
C ILE A 11 -9.78 -29.45 30.80
N LEU A 12 -8.56 -29.72 30.32
CA LEU A 12 -8.26 -30.13 28.96
C LEU A 12 -7.42 -31.41 29.01
N GLY A 13 -8.04 -32.56 28.75
CA GLY A 13 -7.39 -33.87 28.98
C GLY A 13 -7.02 -34.05 30.46
N GLU A 14 -5.74 -34.18 30.76
CA GLU A 14 -5.19 -34.24 32.13
C GLU A 14 -4.74 -32.87 32.68
N GLU A 15 -4.68 -31.86 31.82
CA GLU A 15 -4.22 -30.52 32.16
C GLU A 15 -5.32 -29.71 32.86
N ARG A 16 -4.94 -28.99 33.92
CA ARG A 16 -5.83 -28.13 34.71
C ARG A 16 -5.30 -26.70 34.70
N ILE A 17 -6.09 -25.78 34.18
CA ILE A 17 -5.70 -24.37 34.00
C ILE A 17 -6.65 -23.50 34.82
N GLU A 18 -6.09 -22.76 35.78
CA GLU A 18 -6.87 -21.81 36.59
C GLU A 18 -7.12 -20.51 35.82
N ALA A 19 -8.35 -20.01 35.89
CA ALA A 19 -8.78 -18.76 35.29
C ALA A 19 -9.78 -18.02 36.19
N TYR A 20 -10.10 -16.78 35.83
CA TYR A 20 -11.13 -15.98 36.50
C TYR A 20 -12.35 -15.83 35.59
N ARG A 21 -13.54 -16.05 36.15
CA ARG A 21 -14.81 -15.99 35.40
C ARG A 21 -15.03 -14.61 34.80
N ASP A 22 -14.80 -13.56 35.57
CA ASP A 22 -14.98 -12.17 35.12
C ASP A 22 -14.08 -11.85 33.92
N ASP A 23 -12.82 -12.29 33.94
CA ASP A 23 -11.86 -12.04 32.87
C ASP A 23 -12.25 -12.79 31.59
N LEU A 24 -12.67 -14.06 31.72
CA LEU A 24 -13.16 -14.86 30.59
C LEU A 24 -14.44 -14.28 29.99
N SER A 25 -15.46 -14.02 30.81
CA SER A 25 -16.74 -13.46 30.37
C SER A 25 -16.59 -12.09 29.72
N SER A 26 -15.67 -11.26 30.22
CA SER A 26 -15.45 -9.92 29.64
C SER A 26 -14.80 -9.93 28.26
N LYS A 27 -14.22 -11.07 27.84
CA LYS A 27 -13.42 -11.20 26.61
C LYS A 27 -13.90 -12.29 25.66
N SER A 28 -14.92 -13.07 26.04
CA SER A 28 -15.45 -14.18 25.28
C SER A 28 -16.95 -14.32 25.52
N ASP A 29 -17.72 -14.19 24.45
CA ASP A 29 -19.18 -14.35 24.52
C ASP A 29 -19.60 -15.79 24.81
N TYR A 30 -18.75 -16.75 24.43
CA TYR A 30 -18.91 -18.15 24.81
C TYR A 30 -18.90 -18.31 26.34
N PHE A 31 -17.87 -17.81 27.03
CA PHE A 31 -17.78 -17.91 28.48
C PHE A 31 -18.81 -17.02 29.20
N ALA A 32 -19.13 -15.85 28.64
CA ALA A 32 -20.21 -15.00 29.16
C ALA A 32 -21.57 -15.72 29.14
N SER A 33 -21.83 -16.48 28.07
CA SER A 33 -23.03 -17.31 27.95
C SER A 33 -22.97 -18.51 28.89
N LEU A 34 -21.84 -19.21 28.94
CA LEU A 34 -21.64 -20.39 29.80
C LEU A 34 -21.85 -20.08 31.28
N PHE A 35 -21.36 -18.93 31.75
CA PHE A 35 -21.49 -18.50 33.14
C PHE A 35 -22.76 -17.67 33.40
N SER A 36 -23.62 -17.52 32.41
CA SER A 36 -24.91 -16.85 32.57
C SER A 36 -25.87 -17.72 33.39
N PRO A 37 -26.68 -17.15 34.30
CA PRO A 37 -27.61 -17.88 35.16
C PRO A 37 -28.65 -18.75 34.42
N ASN A 38 -28.75 -18.59 33.10
CA ASN A 38 -29.60 -19.41 32.23
C ASN A 38 -29.03 -20.80 31.92
N PHE A 39 -27.77 -21.09 32.28
CA PHE A 39 -27.11 -22.37 32.04
C PHE A 39 -26.79 -23.11 33.35
N CYS A 40 -26.87 -24.45 33.31
CA CYS A 40 -26.61 -25.31 34.47
C CYS A 40 -25.18 -25.18 35.02
N ASP A 41 -24.24 -24.77 34.17
CA ASP A 41 -22.81 -24.65 34.50
C ASP A 41 -22.45 -23.39 35.30
N THR A 42 -23.40 -22.49 35.55
CA THR A 42 -23.20 -21.23 36.31
C THR A 42 -22.54 -21.46 37.66
N LEU A 43 -22.92 -22.54 38.36
CA LEU A 43 -22.38 -22.87 39.69
C LEU A 43 -21.13 -23.76 39.64
N SER A 44 -20.70 -24.19 38.45
CA SER A 44 -19.58 -25.13 38.32
C SER A 44 -18.23 -24.46 38.50
N THR A 45 -17.43 -24.95 39.45
CA THR A 45 -16.05 -24.50 39.67
C THR A 45 -15.05 -25.10 38.70
N GLU A 46 -15.47 -26.14 37.96
CA GLU A 46 -14.67 -26.84 36.96
C GLU A 46 -15.43 -26.93 35.63
N HIS A 47 -14.76 -26.67 34.52
CA HIS A 47 -15.36 -26.80 33.19
C HIS A 47 -14.44 -27.60 32.27
N ARG A 48 -14.97 -28.66 31.67
CA ARG A 48 -14.20 -29.56 30.80
C ARG A 48 -14.29 -29.11 29.34
N ILE A 49 -13.14 -28.83 28.76
CA ILE A 49 -12.98 -28.45 27.36
C ILE A 49 -12.74 -29.73 26.55
N ASN A 50 -13.69 -30.08 25.69
CA ASN A 50 -13.69 -31.32 24.91
C ASN A 50 -13.18 -31.14 23.46
N TYR A 51 -12.47 -30.04 23.20
CA TYR A 51 -11.91 -29.74 21.88
C TYR A 51 -10.44 -30.19 21.82
N GLU A 52 -9.98 -30.58 20.64
CA GLU A 52 -8.57 -30.90 20.38
C GLU A 52 -7.77 -29.60 20.28
N ILE A 53 -7.35 -29.07 21.43
CA ILE A 53 -6.55 -27.85 21.55
C ILE A 53 -5.26 -28.20 22.29
N ASP A 54 -4.14 -27.57 21.93
CA ASP A 54 -2.92 -27.69 22.71
C ASP A 54 -3.00 -26.90 24.04
N ALA A 55 -2.50 -27.50 25.12
CA ALA A 55 -2.57 -26.90 26.45
C ALA A 55 -1.80 -25.57 26.56
N LYS A 56 -0.70 -25.39 25.80
CA LYS A 56 0.07 -24.12 25.75
C LYS A 56 -0.75 -23.02 25.08
N THR A 57 -1.48 -23.36 24.03
CA THR A 57 -2.39 -22.46 23.30
C THR A 57 -3.50 -21.97 24.24
N LEU A 58 -4.14 -22.90 24.97
CA LEU A 58 -5.18 -22.55 25.95
C LEU A 58 -4.63 -21.69 27.11
N ARG A 59 -3.44 -21.99 27.65
CA ARG A 59 -2.79 -21.14 28.67
C ARG A 59 -2.51 -19.73 28.16
N THR A 60 -2.11 -19.61 26.89
CA THR A 60 -1.86 -18.31 26.26
C THR A 60 -3.15 -17.50 26.16
N PHE A 61 -4.27 -18.15 25.78
CA PHE A 61 -5.60 -17.53 25.78
C PHE A 61 -6.02 -17.03 27.17
N VAL A 62 -5.90 -17.86 28.20
CA VAL A 62 -6.24 -17.47 29.59
C VAL A 62 -5.36 -16.33 30.09
N SER A 63 -4.06 -16.35 29.75
CA SER A 63 -3.18 -15.22 30.06
C SER A 63 -3.66 -13.95 29.36
N TRP A 64 -4.07 -14.03 28.10
CA TRP A 64 -4.56 -12.89 27.32
C TRP A 64 -5.86 -12.28 27.87
N THR A 65 -6.77 -13.09 28.43
CA THR A 65 -8.01 -12.59 29.04
C THR A 65 -7.76 -11.84 30.34
N SER A 66 -6.76 -12.28 31.11
CA SER A 66 -6.39 -11.64 32.39
C SER A 66 -5.68 -10.28 32.25
N GLU A 67 -5.24 -9.93 31.03
CA GLU A 67 -4.52 -8.69 30.78
C GLU A 67 -5.45 -7.51 30.56
N SER A 68 -5.22 -6.43 31.32
CA SER A 68 -5.91 -5.16 31.14
C SER A 68 -5.62 -4.57 29.75
N ALA A 69 -6.63 -3.95 29.13
CA ALA A 69 -6.44 -3.12 27.95
C ALA A 69 -5.49 -1.95 28.32
N ASN A 70 -4.26 -1.97 27.83
CA ASN A 70 -3.30 -0.91 28.16
C ASN A 70 -3.73 0.43 27.53
N SER A 71 -4.02 1.40 28.39
CA SER A 71 -4.58 2.72 28.08
C SER A 71 -3.53 3.85 28.15
N THR A 72 -2.43 3.79 27.41
CA THR A 72 -1.54 4.97 27.23
C THR A 72 -0.97 5.09 25.82
N PHE A 73 -1.30 6.21 25.16
CA PHE A 73 -1.31 6.45 23.70
C PHE A 73 0.08 6.53 23.04
N ALA A 74 1.12 5.97 23.66
CA ALA A 74 2.52 6.30 23.35
C ALA A 74 3.36 5.16 22.75
N ASP A 75 2.88 3.91 22.71
CA ASP A 75 3.60 2.81 22.06
C ASP A 75 2.66 2.08 21.11
N ILE A 76 2.65 2.43 19.82
CA ILE A 76 1.76 1.82 18.80
C ILE A 76 2.17 0.35 18.48
N ARG A 77 3.13 -0.21 19.23
CA ARG A 77 3.31 -1.66 19.44
C ARG A 77 2.48 -2.16 20.62
N ARG A 78 1.21 -1.74 20.75
CA ARG A 78 0.31 -2.23 21.80
C ARG A 78 -0.09 -3.67 21.52
N VAL A 79 0.83 -4.57 21.76
CA VAL A 79 0.58 -5.99 21.80
C VAL A 79 0.58 -6.38 23.27
N LYS A 80 -0.52 -6.99 23.72
CA LYS A 80 -0.63 -7.60 25.05
C LYS A 80 0.59 -8.46 25.36
N ARG A 81 1.05 -8.50 26.61
CA ARG A 81 2.31 -9.16 27.01
C ARG A 81 2.32 -10.64 26.59
N SER A 82 1.21 -11.35 26.77
CA SER A 82 0.99 -12.73 26.30
C SER A 82 1.22 -12.90 24.79
N LEU A 83 0.88 -11.88 24.01
CA LEU A 83 1.02 -11.87 22.55
C LEU A 83 2.32 -11.21 22.07
N SER A 84 3.05 -10.52 22.95
CA SER A 84 4.24 -9.72 22.59
C SER A 84 5.34 -10.57 21.94
N ARG A 85 5.41 -11.87 22.27
CA ARG A 85 6.32 -12.81 21.62
C ARG A 85 6.07 -12.86 20.11
N TYR A 86 4.84 -12.73 19.64
CA TYR A 86 4.49 -12.79 18.23
C TYR A 86 4.74 -11.48 17.48
N ALA A 87 4.88 -10.36 18.20
CA ALA A 87 5.10 -9.04 17.60
C ALA A 87 6.49 -8.85 16.99
N SER A 88 7.48 -9.64 17.44
CA SER A 88 8.83 -9.62 16.89
C SER A 88 8.89 -10.35 15.55
N GLN A 89 9.55 -9.76 14.56
CA GLN A 89 9.76 -10.38 13.25
C GLN A 89 10.55 -11.70 13.30
N TYR A 90 11.35 -11.92 14.36
CA TYR A 90 12.19 -13.11 14.52
C TYR A 90 11.50 -14.26 15.24
N SER A 91 10.31 -14.04 15.81
CA SER A 91 9.60 -15.07 16.55
C SER A 91 8.77 -15.94 15.62
N SER A 92 8.63 -17.23 15.91
CA SER A 92 7.73 -18.09 15.12
C SER A 92 6.26 -17.68 15.24
N LEU A 93 5.50 -17.85 14.16
CA LEU A 93 4.05 -17.73 14.09
C LEU A 93 3.34 -19.10 14.14
N ASP A 94 4.05 -20.18 14.42
CA ASP A 94 3.50 -21.55 14.31
C ASP A 94 2.30 -21.79 15.24
N ASP A 95 2.29 -21.18 16.43
CA ASP A 95 1.17 -21.30 17.40
C ASP A 95 -0.02 -20.37 17.06
N VAL A 96 0.11 -19.45 16.09
CA VAL A 96 -0.91 -18.41 15.82
C VAL A 96 -2.16 -18.98 15.12
N PRO A 97 -2.06 -19.90 14.14
CA PRO A 97 -3.22 -20.59 13.59
C PRO A 97 -4.18 -21.17 14.65
N GLU A 98 -3.65 -21.96 15.59
CA GLU A 98 -4.45 -22.55 16.67
C GLU A 98 -5.07 -21.48 17.58
N LEU A 99 -4.35 -20.38 17.85
CA LEU A 99 -4.91 -19.26 18.63
C LEU A 99 -6.03 -18.52 17.88
N LEU A 100 -5.96 -18.42 16.55
CA LEU A 100 -7.03 -17.85 15.74
C LEU A 100 -8.27 -18.74 15.75
N GLU A 101 -8.08 -20.05 15.58
CA GLU A 101 -9.16 -21.05 15.69
C GLU A 101 -9.81 -20.98 17.07
N LEU A 102 -9.01 -20.93 18.14
CA LEU A 102 -9.48 -20.80 19.51
C LEU A 102 -10.25 -19.49 19.73
N GLY A 103 -9.77 -18.38 19.15
CA GLY A 103 -10.45 -17.10 19.19
C GLY A 103 -11.84 -17.13 18.54
N VAL A 104 -11.99 -17.85 17.42
CA VAL A 104 -13.29 -18.05 16.77
C VAL A 104 -14.16 -19.01 17.58
N LEU A 105 -13.59 -20.13 18.04
CA LEU A 105 -14.29 -21.17 18.81
C LEU A 105 -14.90 -20.62 20.11
N PHE A 106 -14.14 -19.78 20.82
CA PHE A 106 -14.60 -19.14 22.05
C PHE A 106 -15.25 -17.77 21.81
N ALA A 107 -15.57 -17.39 20.57
CA ALA A 107 -16.20 -16.10 20.26
C ALA A 107 -15.48 -14.91 20.93
N ALA A 108 -14.16 -14.88 20.82
CA ALA A 108 -13.27 -13.84 21.35
C ALA A 108 -12.78 -12.93 20.22
N GLU A 109 -13.64 -12.03 19.73
CA GLU A 109 -13.36 -11.15 18.59
C GLU A 109 -12.16 -10.21 18.81
N GLU A 110 -11.94 -9.76 20.05
CA GLU A 110 -10.78 -8.93 20.37
C GLU A 110 -9.46 -9.70 20.14
N LEU A 111 -9.42 -11.00 20.43
CA LEU A 111 -8.23 -11.82 20.23
C LEU A 111 -7.91 -11.98 18.75
N THR A 112 -8.91 -12.30 17.92
CA THR A 112 -8.71 -12.45 16.48
C THR A 112 -8.29 -11.13 15.83
N LYS A 113 -8.81 -10.00 16.32
CA LYS A 113 -8.37 -8.65 15.92
C LYS A 113 -6.93 -8.35 16.35
N ASP A 114 -6.55 -8.65 17.60
CA ASP A 114 -5.19 -8.47 18.11
C ASP A 114 -4.19 -9.29 17.27
N LEU A 115 -4.50 -10.56 17.01
CA LEU A 115 -3.68 -11.44 16.17
C LEU A 115 -3.59 -10.95 14.73
N THR A 116 -4.69 -10.48 14.14
CA THR A 116 -4.69 -9.87 12.80
C THR A 116 -3.80 -8.63 12.75
N ASN A 117 -3.82 -7.79 13.78
CA ASN A 117 -2.93 -6.63 13.88
C ASN A 117 -1.46 -7.01 14.02
N ILE A 118 -1.16 -8.07 14.78
CA ILE A 118 0.19 -8.62 14.89
C ILE A 118 0.68 -9.11 13.52
N ILE A 119 -0.16 -9.88 12.82
CA ILE A 119 0.14 -10.37 11.46
C ILE A 119 0.35 -9.18 10.51
N ALA A 120 -0.48 -8.15 10.60
CA ALA A 120 -0.32 -6.93 9.80
C ALA A 120 1.00 -6.22 10.09
N CYS A 121 1.47 -6.18 11.33
CA CYS A 121 2.79 -5.63 11.68
C CYS A 121 3.96 -6.47 11.14
N ARG A 122 3.70 -7.71 10.74
CA ARG A 122 4.71 -8.64 10.26
C ARG A 122 4.74 -8.71 8.75
N ARG A 123 5.85 -9.27 8.29
CA ARG A 123 6.07 -9.62 6.91
C ARG A 123 5.99 -11.13 6.85
N LEU A 124 4.98 -11.60 6.15
CA LEU A 124 4.77 -13.02 5.93
C LEU A 124 5.65 -13.45 4.75
N ASP A 125 6.32 -14.57 4.89
CA ASP A 125 6.92 -15.28 3.77
C ASP A 125 5.82 -15.94 2.91
N PRO A 126 6.12 -16.31 1.65
CA PRO A 126 5.10 -16.85 0.73
C PRO A 126 4.31 -18.03 1.29
N GLU A 127 4.95 -18.96 2.01
CA GLU A 127 4.29 -20.13 2.59
C GLU A 127 3.31 -19.71 3.70
N LYS A 128 3.75 -18.86 4.63
CA LYS A 128 2.88 -18.33 5.69
C LYS A 128 1.76 -17.46 5.14
N SER A 129 1.98 -16.68 4.08
CA SER A 129 0.92 -15.89 3.44
C SER A 129 -0.19 -16.78 2.90
N ILE A 130 0.17 -17.88 2.22
CA ILE A 130 -0.81 -18.87 1.72
C ILE A 130 -1.52 -19.56 2.89
N GLN A 131 -0.77 -19.97 3.93
CA GLN A 131 -1.33 -20.63 5.11
C GLN A 131 -2.39 -19.74 5.79
N PHE A 132 -2.04 -18.49 6.10
CA PHE A 132 -2.97 -17.56 6.74
C PHE A 132 -4.13 -17.17 5.82
N TRP A 133 -3.91 -17.08 4.52
CA TRP A 133 -4.98 -16.79 3.56
C TRP A 133 -6.04 -17.89 3.56
N ARG A 134 -5.62 -19.16 3.49
CA ARG A 134 -6.53 -20.32 3.51
C ARG A 134 -7.24 -20.45 4.85
N LEU A 135 -6.49 -20.39 5.96
CA LEU A 135 -7.06 -20.44 7.31
C LEU A 135 -8.08 -19.33 7.54
N ALA A 136 -7.78 -18.10 7.11
CA ALA A 136 -8.71 -16.99 7.28
C ALA A 136 -9.98 -17.14 6.44
N LYS A 137 -9.93 -17.84 5.30
CA LYS A 137 -11.14 -18.20 4.54
C LYS A 137 -11.97 -19.22 5.30
N GLU A 138 -11.34 -20.27 5.83
CA GLU A 138 -12.00 -21.33 6.60
C GLU A 138 -12.68 -20.77 7.86
N LEU A 139 -11.99 -19.86 8.57
CA LEU A 139 -12.49 -19.19 9.77
C LEU A 139 -13.38 -17.97 9.50
N ASN A 140 -13.62 -17.62 8.24
CA ASN A 140 -14.37 -16.42 7.82
C ASN A 140 -13.85 -15.10 8.41
N LEU A 141 -12.53 -14.99 8.60
CA LEU A 141 -11.84 -13.78 9.08
C LEU A 141 -11.50 -12.86 7.90
N LEU A 142 -12.49 -12.10 7.43
CA LEU A 142 -12.39 -11.33 6.18
C LEU A 142 -11.18 -10.38 6.09
N VAL A 143 -10.89 -9.64 7.18
CA VAL A 143 -9.76 -8.69 7.19
C VAL A 143 -8.42 -9.42 7.10
N LEU A 144 -8.26 -10.52 7.83
CA LEU A 144 -7.04 -11.33 7.78
C LEU A 144 -6.88 -12.01 6.42
N ARG A 145 -7.98 -12.51 5.84
CA ARG A 145 -7.99 -13.09 4.49
C ARG A 145 -7.48 -12.08 3.47
N ASP A 146 -8.03 -10.88 3.46
CA ASP A 146 -7.68 -9.84 2.50
C ASP A 146 -6.23 -9.38 2.68
N LEU A 147 -5.78 -9.26 3.94
CA LEU A 147 -4.38 -8.95 4.29
C LEU A 147 -3.41 -10.03 3.81
N ALA A 148 -3.72 -11.30 4.05
CA ALA A 148 -2.88 -12.42 3.62
C ALA A 148 -2.87 -12.58 2.10
N LYS A 149 -4.03 -12.40 1.44
CA LYS A 149 -4.11 -12.37 -0.04
C LYS A 149 -3.28 -11.24 -0.62
N ALA A 150 -3.36 -10.04 -0.05
CA ALA A 150 -2.54 -8.90 -0.46
C ALA A 150 -1.04 -9.22 -0.37
N SER A 151 -0.60 -9.88 0.71
CA SER A 151 0.78 -10.35 0.84
C SER A 151 1.17 -11.37 -0.24
N CYS A 152 0.28 -12.31 -0.59
CA CYS A 152 0.52 -13.23 -1.72
C CYS A 152 0.69 -12.49 -3.05
N LEU A 153 -0.15 -11.47 -3.30
CA LEU A 153 -0.08 -10.67 -4.53
C LEU A 153 1.22 -9.86 -4.61
N GLU A 154 1.70 -9.33 -3.48
CA GLU A 154 3.01 -8.67 -3.42
C GLU A 154 4.14 -9.63 -3.82
N HIS A 155 4.15 -10.85 -3.29
CA HIS A 155 5.16 -11.85 -3.66
C HIS A 155 5.14 -12.23 -5.15
N LEU A 156 3.95 -12.35 -5.73
CA LEU A 156 3.80 -12.60 -7.17
C LEU A 156 4.28 -11.42 -8.01
N SER A 157 4.03 -10.18 -7.56
CA SER A 157 4.52 -8.98 -8.25
C SER A 157 6.05 -8.90 -8.27
N GLU A 158 6.70 -9.54 -7.30
CA GLU A 158 8.15 -9.63 -7.16
C GLU A 158 8.80 -10.75 -7.98
N GLY A 159 8.00 -11.62 -8.58
CA GLY A 159 8.52 -12.83 -9.22
C GLY A 159 9.10 -13.84 -8.21
N LEU A 160 8.68 -13.79 -6.94
CA LEU A 160 9.13 -14.76 -5.94
C LEU A 160 8.45 -16.12 -6.22
N HIS A 161 9.26 -17.10 -6.63
CA HIS A 161 8.79 -18.46 -6.81
C HIS A 161 8.55 -19.13 -5.46
N CYS A 162 7.37 -19.72 -5.28
CA CYS A 162 7.05 -20.58 -4.15
C CYS A 162 6.34 -21.84 -4.66
N SER A 163 6.88 -23.01 -4.32
CA SER A 163 6.32 -24.30 -4.73
C SER A 163 4.90 -24.51 -4.20
N THR A 164 4.56 -23.91 -3.05
CA THR A 164 3.23 -24.00 -2.45
C THR A 164 2.15 -23.35 -3.32
N TYR A 165 2.48 -22.34 -4.14
CA TYR A 165 1.52 -21.82 -5.13
C TYR A 165 1.12 -22.90 -6.15
N LEU A 166 2.04 -23.81 -6.49
CA LEU A 166 1.79 -24.91 -7.42
C LEU A 166 0.93 -26.02 -6.80
N GLU A 167 0.74 -26.02 -5.49
CA GLU A 167 -0.08 -27.00 -4.74
C GLU A 167 -1.49 -26.48 -4.43
N LEU A 168 -1.79 -25.24 -4.83
CA LEU A 168 -3.11 -24.65 -4.63
C LEU A 168 -4.18 -25.35 -5.47
N PRO A 169 -5.40 -25.54 -4.92
CA PRO A 169 -6.56 -25.94 -5.70
C PRO A 169 -6.84 -24.95 -6.83
N GLU A 170 -7.43 -25.44 -7.92
CA GLU A 170 -7.72 -24.66 -9.13
C GLU A 170 -8.41 -23.33 -8.85
N GLU A 171 -9.48 -23.33 -8.05
CA GLU A 171 -10.24 -22.11 -7.74
C GLU A 171 -9.41 -21.05 -7.01
N GLU A 172 -8.53 -21.49 -6.10
CA GLU A 172 -7.67 -20.59 -5.32
C GLU A 172 -6.53 -20.06 -6.18
N PHE A 173 -5.93 -20.92 -7.00
CA PHE A 173 -4.90 -20.51 -7.94
C PHE A 173 -5.43 -19.50 -8.97
N LEU A 174 -6.62 -19.77 -9.54
CA LEU A 174 -7.30 -18.85 -10.45
C LEU A 174 -7.63 -17.51 -9.80
N ASP A 175 -8.15 -17.51 -8.57
CA ASP A 175 -8.44 -16.28 -7.83
C ASP A 175 -7.17 -15.45 -7.60
N LEU A 176 -6.07 -16.10 -7.20
CA LEU A 176 -4.81 -15.45 -6.92
C LEU A 176 -4.16 -14.89 -8.19
N VAL A 177 -3.98 -15.71 -9.23
CA VAL A 177 -3.36 -15.30 -10.49
C VAL A 177 -4.22 -14.25 -11.21
N GLY A 178 -5.54 -14.44 -11.23
CA GLY A 178 -6.48 -13.46 -11.80
C GLY A 178 -6.40 -12.10 -11.10
N SER A 179 -6.22 -12.09 -9.77
CA SER A 179 -6.00 -10.85 -9.01
C SER A 179 -4.60 -10.25 -9.26
N ALA A 180 -3.57 -11.11 -9.38
CA ALA A 180 -2.17 -10.73 -9.61
C ALA A 180 -1.93 -10.18 -11.02
N CYS A 181 -2.81 -10.48 -11.98
CA CYS A 181 -2.82 -9.88 -13.30
C CYS A 181 -2.78 -8.36 -13.26
N ASN A 182 -3.21 -7.69 -12.18
CA ASN A 182 -3.14 -6.24 -12.06
C ASN A 182 -1.77 -5.69 -11.62
N GLN A 183 -0.91 -6.54 -11.06
CA GLN A 183 0.25 -6.10 -10.28
C GLN A 183 1.56 -6.71 -10.77
N SER A 184 1.51 -7.79 -11.54
CA SER A 184 2.69 -8.60 -11.92
C SER A 184 2.94 -8.62 -13.43
N SER A 185 4.18 -8.96 -13.80
CA SER A 185 4.56 -9.18 -15.20
C SER A 185 3.73 -10.32 -15.82
N LEU A 186 3.23 -10.12 -17.04
CA LEU A 186 2.48 -11.15 -17.76
C LEU A 186 3.36 -12.38 -18.05
N ASP A 187 4.64 -12.18 -18.37
CA ASP A 187 5.58 -13.28 -18.64
C ASP A 187 5.75 -14.19 -17.42
N PHE A 188 5.89 -13.59 -16.24
CA PHE A 188 5.99 -14.34 -14.99
C PHE A 188 4.70 -15.08 -14.67
N LEU A 189 3.54 -14.44 -14.85
CA LEU A 189 2.24 -15.07 -14.62
C LEU A 189 1.96 -16.21 -15.61
N LEU A 190 2.41 -16.09 -16.86
CA LEU A 190 2.34 -17.15 -17.86
C LEU A 190 3.20 -18.35 -17.42
N GLU A 191 4.43 -18.09 -17.00
CA GLU A 191 5.37 -19.13 -16.56
C GLU A 191 4.83 -19.92 -15.35
N ILE A 192 4.35 -19.22 -14.30
CA ILE A 192 3.80 -19.90 -13.12
C ILE A 192 2.51 -20.67 -13.44
N THR A 193 1.70 -20.16 -14.36
CA THR A 193 0.46 -20.84 -14.79
C THR A 193 0.76 -22.12 -15.57
N LYS A 194 1.76 -22.09 -16.46
CA LYS A 194 2.23 -23.30 -17.16
C LYS A 194 2.72 -24.36 -16.19
N GLN A 195 3.58 -23.97 -15.24
CA GLN A 195 4.09 -24.89 -14.22
C GLN A 195 2.96 -25.50 -13.37
N TRP A 196 1.95 -24.70 -13.02
CA TRP A 196 0.79 -25.21 -12.28
C TRP A 196 -0.02 -26.22 -13.11
N LEU A 197 -0.25 -25.94 -14.39
CA LEU A 197 -0.97 -26.86 -15.30
C LEU A 197 -0.23 -28.16 -15.52
N GLU A 198 1.09 -28.12 -15.78
CA GLU A 198 1.90 -29.32 -15.98
C GLU A 198 1.91 -30.23 -14.76
N ARG A 199 1.78 -29.66 -13.56
CA ARG A 199 1.75 -30.41 -12.29
C ARG A 199 0.36 -30.96 -11.96
N ASN A 200 -0.68 -30.15 -12.11
CA ASN A 200 -2.02 -30.45 -11.57
C ASN A 200 -3.00 -30.99 -12.62
N VAL A 201 -2.72 -30.79 -13.91
CA VAL A 201 -3.62 -31.18 -15.00
C VAL A 201 -2.98 -32.31 -15.83
N PRO A 202 -3.67 -33.45 -16.02
CA PRO A 202 -3.19 -34.51 -16.91
C PRO A 202 -2.95 -33.99 -18.34
N SER A 203 -1.88 -34.45 -18.99
CA SER A 203 -1.40 -33.91 -20.28
C SER A 203 -2.44 -33.90 -21.42
N GLY A 204 -3.49 -34.73 -21.33
CA GLY A 204 -4.58 -34.77 -22.32
C GLY A 204 -5.71 -33.75 -22.09
N GLU A 205 -5.74 -33.04 -20.97
CA GLU A 205 -6.82 -32.10 -20.61
C GLU A 205 -6.38 -30.64 -20.59
N ILE A 206 -5.07 -30.35 -20.73
CA ILE A 206 -4.51 -28.99 -20.64
C ILE A 206 -5.25 -28.00 -21.56
N ASP A 207 -5.61 -28.40 -22.78
CA ASP A 207 -6.30 -27.54 -23.73
C ASP A 207 -7.71 -27.11 -23.26
N ARG A 208 -8.38 -27.91 -22.43
CA ARG A 208 -9.64 -27.54 -21.80
C ARG A 208 -9.43 -26.49 -20.71
N PHE A 209 -8.35 -26.60 -19.95
CA PHE A 209 -8.02 -25.66 -18.88
C PHE A 209 -7.48 -24.33 -19.39
N LYS A 210 -6.89 -24.26 -20.59
CA LYS A 210 -6.50 -23.00 -21.24
C LYS A 210 -7.65 -21.98 -21.35
N LEU A 211 -8.90 -22.45 -21.48
CA LEU A 211 -10.08 -21.57 -21.52
C LEU A 211 -10.36 -20.87 -20.17
N HIS A 212 -9.89 -21.43 -19.05
CA HIS A 212 -10.02 -20.85 -17.71
C HIS A 212 -8.95 -19.78 -17.45
N PHE A 213 -7.89 -19.74 -18.28
CA PHE A 213 -6.81 -18.76 -18.20
C PHE A 213 -6.72 -17.96 -19.51
N PRO A 214 -7.61 -16.97 -19.73
CA PRO A 214 -7.69 -16.27 -21.02
C PRO A 214 -6.38 -15.59 -21.44
N PHE A 215 -5.54 -15.20 -20.47
CA PHE A 215 -4.22 -14.62 -20.74
C PHE A 215 -3.23 -15.62 -21.35
N MET A 216 -3.38 -16.93 -21.15
CA MET A 216 -2.53 -17.93 -21.81
C MET A 216 -2.84 -18.09 -23.30
N LEU A 217 -4.03 -17.70 -23.75
CA LEU A 217 -4.36 -17.68 -25.18
C LEU A 217 -3.63 -16.55 -25.92
N LEU A 218 -3.03 -15.59 -25.21
CA LEU A 218 -2.24 -14.49 -25.78
C LEU A 218 -0.91 -14.97 -26.38
N GLU A 219 -0.41 -16.17 -26.04
CA GLU A 219 0.85 -16.70 -26.58
C GLU A 219 0.80 -16.99 -28.09
N LYS A 220 -0.39 -17.23 -28.67
CA LYS A 220 -0.53 -17.57 -30.09
C LYS A 220 -0.72 -16.38 -31.02
N ASP A 221 -1.24 -15.27 -30.51
CA ASP A 221 -1.47 -14.05 -31.27
C ASP A 221 -0.51 -12.95 -30.78
N ALA A 222 0.77 -13.11 -31.11
CA ALA A 222 1.72 -12.02 -31.10
C ALA A 222 1.34 -11.00 -32.19
N LEU A 223 0.26 -10.24 -31.98
CA LEU A 223 -0.10 -8.94 -32.57
C LEU A 223 -1.58 -8.66 -32.24
N ASP A 224 -1.87 -8.20 -31.03
CA ASP A 224 -3.00 -7.28 -30.85
C ASP A 224 -2.66 -6.35 -29.70
N ASN A 225 -1.95 -5.27 -30.03
CA ASN A 225 -1.69 -4.16 -29.11
C ASN A 225 -2.99 -3.72 -28.41
N ASP A 226 -4.14 -3.82 -29.10
CA ASP A 226 -5.47 -3.47 -28.59
C ASP A 226 -5.93 -4.30 -27.37
N ARG A 227 -5.59 -5.59 -27.29
CA ARG A 227 -5.98 -6.45 -26.15
C ARG A 227 -5.07 -6.26 -24.94
N THR A 228 -3.77 -6.11 -25.17
CA THR A 228 -2.80 -5.75 -24.12
C THR A 228 -3.10 -4.35 -23.57
N GLU A 229 -3.49 -3.42 -24.43
CA GLU A 229 -3.98 -2.09 -24.04
C GLU A 229 -5.25 -2.17 -23.20
N LYS A 230 -6.25 -2.99 -23.56
CA LYS A 230 -7.47 -3.20 -22.73
C LYS A 230 -7.17 -3.79 -21.36
N ILE A 231 -6.28 -4.78 -21.27
CA ILE A 231 -5.84 -5.33 -19.97
C ILE A 231 -5.16 -4.22 -19.17
N ASN A 232 -4.21 -3.49 -19.77
CA ASN A 232 -3.55 -2.38 -19.12
C ASN A 232 -4.57 -1.31 -18.65
N GLU A 233 -5.55 -0.92 -19.48
CA GLU A 233 -6.64 -0.01 -19.07
C GLU A 233 -7.45 -0.53 -17.88
N GLN A 234 -7.70 -1.84 -17.78
CA GLN A 234 -8.34 -2.45 -16.61
C GLN A 234 -7.44 -2.43 -15.37
N ARG A 235 -6.12 -2.71 -15.52
CA ARG A 235 -5.14 -2.56 -14.44
C ARG A 235 -5.15 -1.14 -13.89
N LEU A 236 -5.27 -0.16 -14.78
CA LEU A 236 -5.28 1.27 -14.46
C LEU A 236 -6.51 1.68 -13.68
N LYS A 237 -7.68 1.14 -14.01
CA LYS A 237 -8.90 1.33 -13.21
C LYS A 237 -8.80 0.73 -11.81
N SER A 238 -7.82 -0.13 -11.51
CA SER A 238 -7.66 -0.75 -10.17
C SER A 238 -6.91 0.14 -9.17
N ASN A 239 -6.13 1.10 -9.67
CA ASN A 239 -5.42 2.06 -8.83
C ASN A 239 -6.35 3.17 -8.34
N ALA A 240 -6.25 3.45 -7.06
CA ALA A 240 -6.86 4.56 -6.36
C ALA A 240 -5.84 5.71 -6.30
N GLN A 241 -6.24 6.92 -6.73
CA GLN A 241 -5.37 8.09 -6.73
C GLN A 241 -5.50 8.83 -5.40
N CYS A 242 -4.43 8.86 -4.62
CA CYS A 242 -4.42 9.52 -3.33
C CYS A 242 -3.81 10.91 -3.40
N VAL A 243 -4.39 11.82 -2.63
CA VAL A 243 -3.89 13.17 -2.40
C VAL A 243 -4.00 13.51 -0.91
N VAL A 244 -2.98 14.18 -0.38
CA VAL A 244 -2.98 14.65 1.01
C VAL A 244 -3.52 16.08 1.06
N GLY A 245 -4.46 16.33 1.96
CA GLY A 245 -5.09 17.64 2.14
C GLY A 245 -5.45 17.91 3.60
N TYR A 246 -6.05 19.07 3.86
CA TYR A 246 -6.51 19.44 5.20
C TYR A 246 -8.03 19.37 5.30
N LYS A 247 -8.50 18.84 6.42
CA LYS A 247 -9.90 18.87 6.84
C LYS A 247 -10.09 19.97 7.88
N VAL A 248 -11.10 20.79 7.72
CA VAL A 248 -11.49 21.78 8.73
C VAL A 248 -12.33 21.09 9.80
N ILE A 249 -11.86 21.11 11.05
CA ILE A 249 -12.61 20.57 12.21
C ILE A 249 -13.25 21.70 13.02
N GLY A 250 -12.74 22.93 12.91
CA GLY A 250 -13.31 24.13 13.53
C GLY A 250 -12.62 25.40 13.02
N GLU A 251 -12.98 26.57 13.55
CA GLU A 251 -12.57 27.88 13.01
C GLU A 251 -11.03 28.07 12.87
N ASN A 252 -10.22 27.34 13.66
CA ASN A 252 -8.75 27.37 13.59
C ASN A 252 -8.08 25.99 13.75
N GLN A 253 -8.83 24.89 13.57
CA GLN A 253 -8.29 23.53 13.69
C GLN A 253 -8.34 22.82 12.35
N GLN A 254 -7.14 22.44 11.88
CA GLN A 254 -6.95 21.68 10.65
C GLN A 254 -6.35 20.32 10.98
N GLN A 255 -6.92 19.27 10.39
CA GLN A 255 -6.42 17.91 10.47
C GLN A 255 -5.90 17.49 9.12
N VAL A 256 -4.73 16.85 9.09
CA VAL A 256 -4.17 16.34 7.83
C VAL A 256 -4.82 14.99 7.53
N CYS A 257 -5.38 14.86 6.34
CA CYS A 257 -6.07 13.66 5.89
C CYS A 257 -5.57 13.22 4.52
N ILE A 258 -5.69 11.92 4.25
CA ILE A 258 -5.48 11.32 2.94
C ILE A 258 -6.84 11.14 2.29
N TYR A 259 -6.99 11.69 1.10
CA TYR A 259 -8.19 11.54 0.27
C TYR A 259 -7.87 10.69 -0.94
N CYS A 260 -8.85 9.89 -1.38
CA CYS A 260 -8.75 9.09 -2.58
C CYS A 260 -9.82 9.52 -3.58
N TRP A 261 -9.43 9.60 -4.84
CA TRP A 261 -10.31 9.74 -5.99
C TRP A 261 -10.57 8.37 -6.62
N ASP A 262 -11.84 7.96 -6.74
CA ASP A 262 -12.24 6.68 -7.38
C ASP A 262 -12.63 6.81 -8.86
N GLY A 263 -12.46 7.99 -9.45
CA GLY A 263 -12.98 8.30 -10.79
C GLY A 263 -14.31 9.07 -10.79
N SER A 264 -15.03 9.08 -9.65
CA SER A 264 -16.35 9.71 -9.52
C SER A 264 -16.48 10.66 -8.33
N LYS A 265 -15.87 10.32 -7.19
CA LYS A 265 -15.93 11.09 -5.95
C LYS A 265 -14.65 11.01 -5.15
N PHE A 266 -14.44 12.01 -4.29
CA PHE A 266 -13.46 11.92 -3.23
C PHE A 266 -14.05 11.23 -2.01
N PHE A 267 -13.23 10.43 -1.34
CA PHE A 267 -13.52 9.92 -0.01
C PHE A 267 -12.28 9.98 0.86
N GLU A 268 -12.48 10.17 2.17
CA GLU A 268 -11.41 10.16 3.15
C GLU A 268 -10.96 8.72 3.40
N VAL A 269 -9.65 8.47 3.26
CA VAL A 269 -9.03 7.17 3.50
C VAL A 269 -8.56 7.03 4.93
N ALA A 270 -7.90 8.08 5.44
CA ALA A 270 -7.33 8.10 6.78
C ALA A 270 -7.02 9.52 7.22
N GLU A 271 -7.18 9.79 8.52
CA GLU A 271 -6.53 10.91 9.18
C GLU A 271 -5.07 10.54 9.49
N ILE A 272 -4.15 11.48 9.28
CA ILE A 272 -2.75 11.32 9.68
C ILE A 272 -2.60 11.84 11.12
N PRO A 273 -2.49 10.95 12.13
CA PRO A 273 -2.41 11.39 13.50
C PRO A 273 -1.08 12.11 13.78
N LYS A 274 -1.06 12.88 14.87
CA LYS A 274 0.21 13.32 15.47
C LYS A 274 0.81 12.10 16.17
N PHE A 275 1.75 11.44 15.50
CA PHE A 275 2.41 10.25 16.02
C PHE A 275 3.25 10.52 17.28
N SER A 276 3.77 11.75 17.41
CA SER A 276 4.53 12.17 18.60
C SER A 276 4.00 13.49 19.15
N ASN A 277 3.99 13.61 20.49
CA ASN A 277 3.64 14.83 21.22
C ASN A 277 4.85 15.75 21.46
N VAL A 278 5.93 15.58 20.68
CA VAL A 278 7.21 16.28 20.89
C VAL A 278 7.09 17.77 20.58
N SER A 279 6.09 18.18 19.78
CA SER A 279 5.84 19.58 19.45
C SER A 279 4.38 19.85 19.14
N THR A 280 3.93 21.05 19.50
CA THR A 280 2.61 21.57 19.11
C THR A 280 2.61 22.17 17.70
N LYS A 281 3.80 22.44 17.13
CA LYS A 281 3.96 23.03 15.79
C LYS A 281 3.60 22.04 14.69
N ASN A 282 3.21 22.58 13.54
CA ASN A 282 2.96 21.81 12.32
C ASN A 282 4.26 21.17 11.83
N ILE A 283 4.12 20.02 11.16
CA ILE A 283 5.24 19.35 10.53
C ILE A 283 5.39 19.79 9.09
N GLU A 284 6.61 20.14 8.70
CA GLU A 284 6.95 20.64 7.37
C GLU A 284 7.93 19.70 6.67
N GLY A 285 7.77 19.55 5.34
CA GLY A 285 8.64 18.71 4.53
C GLY A 285 8.54 17.20 4.79
N ARG A 286 7.43 16.76 5.40
CA ARG A 286 7.03 15.35 5.46
C ARG A 286 6.70 14.85 4.05
N GLN A 287 6.90 13.55 3.81
CA GLN A 287 6.52 12.88 2.56
C GLN A 287 5.56 11.72 2.81
N ALA A 288 4.76 11.41 1.81
CA ALA A 288 3.85 10.29 1.72
C ALA A 288 4.05 9.55 0.40
N VAL A 289 4.03 8.22 0.46
CA VAL A 289 4.18 7.36 -0.73
C VAL A 289 3.32 6.11 -0.58
N GLY A 290 2.65 5.72 -1.66
CA GLY A 290 1.86 4.49 -1.72
C GLY A 290 2.68 3.30 -2.17
N ARG A 291 2.34 2.11 -1.66
CA ARG A 291 2.82 0.81 -2.14
C ARG A 291 1.72 -0.22 -1.93
N GLY A 292 1.27 -0.87 -3.00
CA GLY A 292 0.21 -1.87 -2.90
C GLY A 292 -1.02 -1.30 -2.19
N TYR A 293 -1.42 -1.92 -1.09
CA TYR A 293 -2.56 -1.50 -0.26
C TYR A 293 -2.17 -0.60 0.92
N ASP A 294 -0.91 -0.18 0.98
CA ASP A 294 -0.32 0.52 2.11
C ASP A 294 0.14 1.94 1.74
N ILE A 295 0.07 2.84 2.71
CA ILE A 295 0.51 4.24 2.58
C ILE A 295 1.57 4.52 3.64
N TYR A 296 2.72 5.02 3.22
CA TYR A 296 3.85 5.31 4.10
C TYR A 296 3.99 6.81 4.32
N ILE A 297 4.16 7.22 5.58
CA ILE A 297 4.45 8.60 5.99
C ILE A 297 5.85 8.66 6.58
N ILE A 298 6.64 9.60 6.07
CA ILE A 298 8.09 9.61 6.28
C ILE A 298 8.56 11.04 6.57
N GLY A 299 9.27 11.19 7.69
CA GLY A 299 10.10 12.37 7.96
C GLY A 299 9.33 13.68 8.18
N GLY A 300 10.09 14.77 8.11
CA GLY A 300 9.63 16.13 8.33
C GLY A 300 10.20 16.76 9.61
N GLU A 301 10.06 18.08 9.73
CA GLU A 301 10.49 18.86 10.90
C GLU A 301 9.31 19.57 11.54
N TYR A 302 9.20 19.50 12.87
CA TYR A 302 8.16 20.18 13.64
C TYR A 302 8.47 21.68 13.75
N GLY A 303 7.98 22.46 12.79
CA GLY A 303 8.32 23.86 12.59
C GLY A 303 9.76 24.02 12.12
N ILE A 304 9.97 24.59 10.94
CA ILE A 304 11.32 24.70 10.35
C ILE A 304 12.29 25.41 11.29
N GLY A 305 13.45 24.77 11.52
CA GLY A 305 14.54 25.33 12.31
C GLY A 305 14.50 25.03 13.81
N THR A 306 13.50 24.28 14.31
CA THR A 306 13.47 23.83 15.70
C THR A 306 14.48 22.73 15.99
N GLY A 307 14.92 21.98 14.97
CA GLY A 307 15.76 20.80 15.13
C GLY A 307 15.01 19.56 15.65
N LEU A 308 13.69 19.64 15.79
CA LEU A 308 12.80 18.55 16.17
C LEU A 308 12.26 17.88 14.90
N PHE A 309 12.72 16.67 14.61
CA PHE A 309 12.34 15.94 13.41
C PHE A 309 11.48 14.73 13.74
N GLU A 310 10.51 14.45 12.87
CA GLU A 310 9.89 13.15 12.82
C GLU A 310 10.88 12.17 12.20
N LYS A 311 11.17 11.09 12.92
CA LYS A 311 12.07 10.05 12.44
C LYS A 311 11.32 8.76 12.16
N GLU A 312 10.17 8.57 12.76
CA GLU A 312 9.42 7.34 12.65
C GLU A 312 8.75 7.28 11.29
N ILE A 313 8.83 6.11 10.67
CA ILE A 313 8.12 5.79 9.44
C ILE A 313 6.87 5.03 9.84
N TRP A 314 5.74 5.58 9.43
CA TRP A 314 4.42 5.05 9.72
C TRP A 314 3.79 4.51 8.46
N ARG A 315 3.07 3.41 8.56
CA ARG A 315 2.35 2.79 7.46
C ARG A 315 0.89 2.64 7.81
N TYR A 316 0.01 3.20 7.00
CA TYR A 316 -1.41 2.95 7.05
C TYR A 316 -1.77 1.80 6.12
N SER A 317 -2.39 0.74 6.64
CA SER A 317 -2.95 -0.29 5.79
C SER A 317 -4.40 0.01 5.47
N THR A 318 -4.75 0.06 4.19
CA THR A 318 -6.13 0.31 3.74
C THR A 318 -7.05 -0.90 3.95
N ILE A 319 -6.48 -2.07 4.23
CA ILE A 319 -7.21 -3.31 4.54
C ILE A 319 -7.65 -3.30 6.00
N THR A 320 -6.69 -3.14 6.93
CA THR A 320 -6.99 -3.13 8.37
C THR A 320 -7.44 -1.76 8.89
N LYS A 321 -7.35 -0.73 8.06
CA LYS A 321 -7.69 0.68 8.36
C LYS A 321 -6.97 1.19 9.61
N SER A 322 -5.69 0.82 9.73
CA SER A 322 -4.89 1.08 10.93
C SER A 322 -3.48 1.53 10.58
N TRP A 323 -2.90 2.36 11.45
CA TRP A 323 -1.51 2.81 11.37
C TRP A 323 -0.58 1.86 12.13
N TYR A 324 0.55 1.55 11.52
CA TYR A 324 1.59 0.68 12.06
C TYR A 324 2.94 1.37 11.99
N TYR A 325 3.72 1.26 13.08
CA TYR A 325 5.12 1.64 13.07
C TYR A 325 5.90 0.68 12.17
N VAL A 326 6.73 1.20 11.28
CA VAL A 326 7.58 0.39 10.39
C VAL A 326 9.01 0.36 10.92
N THR A 327 9.65 1.53 10.94
CA THR A 327 11.07 1.69 11.27
C THR A 327 11.35 3.17 11.55
N SER A 328 12.60 3.53 11.81
CA SER A 328 13.02 4.92 11.96
C SER A 328 14.10 5.30 10.95
N LEU A 329 14.03 6.52 10.44
CA LEU A 329 15.06 7.12 9.60
C LEU A 329 16.42 7.10 10.29
N ARG A 330 17.45 6.70 9.56
CA ARG A 330 18.84 6.70 10.05
C ARG A 330 19.35 8.10 10.34
N GLU A 331 18.99 9.04 9.48
CA GLU A 331 19.27 10.45 9.65
C GLU A 331 17.96 11.26 9.56
N PRO A 332 17.66 12.12 10.56
CA PRO A 332 16.47 12.96 10.52
C PRO A 332 16.57 13.96 9.37
N ARG A 333 15.50 14.08 8.59
CA ARG A 333 15.46 14.95 7.43
C ARG A 333 14.03 15.38 7.07
N ARG A 334 13.93 16.51 6.38
CA ARG A 334 12.71 17.05 5.78
C ARG A 334 12.96 17.36 4.30
N HIS A 335 11.89 17.56 3.52
CA HIS A 335 11.95 17.84 2.08
C HIS A 335 12.83 16.83 1.32
N MET A 336 12.81 15.56 1.74
CA MET A 336 13.44 14.46 1.03
C MET A 336 12.61 14.05 -0.19
N ALA A 337 13.24 13.44 -1.18
CA ALA A 337 12.52 12.65 -2.17
C ALA A 337 12.35 11.22 -1.65
N VAL A 338 11.17 10.63 -1.87
CA VAL A 338 10.87 9.24 -1.51
C VAL A 338 10.23 8.51 -2.68
N ALA A 339 10.63 7.26 -2.89
CA ALA A 339 10.03 6.40 -3.90
C ALA A 339 10.21 4.93 -3.53
N PHE A 340 9.24 4.11 -3.94
CA PHE A 340 9.42 2.66 -3.95
C PHE A 340 9.99 2.23 -5.29
N LEU A 341 11.03 1.42 -5.24
CA LEU A 341 11.60 0.73 -6.41
C LEU A 341 11.98 -0.69 -5.99
N ASN A 342 11.50 -1.70 -6.71
CA ASN A 342 11.75 -3.12 -6.44
C ASN A 342 11.55 -3.48 -4.95
N ASN A 343 10.42 -3.01 -4.39
CA ASN A 343 10.05 -3.19 -2.97
C ASN A 343 11.08 -2.69 -1.96
N ARG A 344 11.85 -1.69 -2.35
CA ARG A 344 12.71 -0.95 -1.44
C ARG A 344 12.28 0.50 -1.42
N LEU A 345 12.14 1.03 -0.22
CA LEU A 345 11.86 2.44 -0.02
C LEU A 345 13.18 3.20 -0.08
N TYR A 346 13.32 4.05 -1.10
CA TYR A 346 14.44 4.96 -1.26
C TYR A 346 14.10 6.29 -0.61
N VAL A 347 14.95 6.73 0.31
CA VAL A 347 14.87 8.04 0.97
C VAL A 347 16.09 8.85 0.56
N MET A 348 15.87 9.88 -0.24
CA MET A 348 16.91 10.57 -1.01
C MET A 348 17.02 12.03 -0.61
N GLY A 349 18.24 12.44 -0.27
CA GLY A 349 18.60 13.84 -0.03
C GLY A 349 17.74 14.56 1.02
N GLY A 350 17.43 15.84 0.77
CA GLY A 350 16.65 16.71 1.65
C GLY A 350 17.51 17.51 2.63
N VAL A 351 16.89 18.00 3.70
CA VAL A 351 17.52 18.88 4.69
C VAL A 351 17.47 18.24 6.07
N GLY A 352 18.63 17.98 6.64
CA GLY A 352 18.82 17.40 7.97
C GLY A 352 18.99 18.44 9.07
N ARG A 353 19.66 18.03 10.16
CA ARG A 353 19.94 18.89 11.31
C ARG A 353 20.75 20.12 10.92
N ARG A 354 20.56 21.22 11.65
CA ARG A 354 21.26 22.51 11.43
C ARG A 354 21.12 23.04 10.00
N ARG A 355 20.04 22.65 9.29
CA ARG A 355 19.77 22.99 7.89
C ARG A 355 20.83 22.50 6.90
N LEU A 356 21.60 21.46 7.25
CA LEU A 356 22.53 20.83 6.32
C LEU A 356 21.75 20.10 5.24
N LYS A 357 22.14 20.33 3.99
CA LYS A 357 21.61 19.54 2.86
C LYS A 357 22.27 18.16 2.89
N LEU A 358 21.51 17.15 2.54
CA LEU A 358 21.98 15.77 2.49
C LEU A 358 22.08 15.35 1.02
N SER A 359 23.19 14.70 0.68
CA SER A 359 23.35 13.93 -0.56
C SER A 359 22.96 12.46 -0.38
N THR A 360 22.84 12.00 0.87
CA THR A 360 22.74 10.59 1.19
C THR A 360 21.43 9.95 0.72
N VAL A 361 21.55 8.73 0.20
CA VAL A 361 20.42 7.87 -0.15
C VAL A 361 20.39 6.67 0.81
N ASP A 362 19.36 6.64 1.63
CA ASP A 362 19.07 5.50 2.51
C ASP A 362 18.01 4.62 1.85
N VAL A 363 18.28 3.32 1.78
CA VAL A 363 17.40 2.34 1.14
C VAL A 363 16.91 1.36 2.18
N TYR A 364 15.61 1.37 2.44
CA TYR A 364 14.97 0.44 3.34
C TYR A 364 14.36 -0.73 2.57
N ASN A 365 14.84 -1.93 2.86
CA ASN A 365 14.26 -3.16 2.34
C ASN A 365 13.01 -3.50 3.17
N VAL A 366 11.84 -3.41 2.53
CA VAL A 366 10.56 -3.70 3.17
C VAL A 366 10.25 -5.19 3.28
N HIS A 367 11.23 -6.06 3.12
CA HIS A 367 11.13 -7.48 3.46
C HIS A 367 12.09 -7.85 4.57
N GLN A 368 13.35 -7.45 4.42
CA GLN A 368 14.42 -7.81 5.35
C GLN A 368 14.49 -6.94 6.61
N ASP A 369 13.68 -5.88 6.68
CA ASP A 369 13.69 -4.86 7.74
C ASP A 369 15.10 -4.31 7.99
N ARG A 370 15.77 -4.02 6.89
CA ARG A 370 17.17 -3.59 6.89
C ARG A 370 17.33 -2.35 6.06
N TRP A 371 18.04 -1.41 6.64
CA TRP A 371 18.54 -0.25 5.93
C TRP A 371 19.88 -0.56 5.29
N SER A 372 20.08 0.00 4.09
CA SER A 372 21.34 0.02 3.37
C SER A 372 21.59 1.44 2.83
N LYS A 373 22.80 1.72 2.38
CA LYS A 373 23.12 2.97 1.67
C LYS A 373 23.18 2.68 0.17
N ALA A 374 22.70 3.61 -0.63
CA ALA A 374 22.93 3.66 -2.07
C ALA A 374 23.88 4.82 -2.41
N ALA A 375 24.24 4.93 -3.69
CA ALA A 375 24.99 6.07 -4.20
C ALA A 375 24.25 7.38 -3.91
N ASP A 376 24.99 8.35 -3.41
CA ASP A 376 24.52 9.69 -3.11
C ASP A 376 23.87 10.35 -4.34
N VAL A 377 22.84 11.17 -4.10
CA VAL A 377 22.21 11.92 -5.18
C VAL A 377 23.25 12.83 -5.85
N PRO A 378 23.21 12.99 -7.19
CA PRO A 378 24.19 13.82 -7.90
C PRO A 378 24.16 15.29 -7.50
N GLU A 379 23.02 15.75 -6.96
CA GLU A 379 22.82 17.15 -6.61
C GLU A 379 21.94 17.29 -5.35
N GLU A 380 22.45 17.94 -4.31
CA GLU A 380 21.74 18.19 -3.05
C GLU A 380 20.61 19.22 -3.19
N PHE A 381 19.47 19.03 -2.52
CA PHE A 381 18.28 19.89 -2.68
C PHE A 381 17.59 20.27 -1.37
N THR A 382 16.90 21.42 -1.39
CA THR A 382 16.07 21.92 -0.28
C THR A 382 14.58 21.85 -0.57
N SER A 383 14.20 21.84 -1.85
CA SER A 383 12.86 21.52 -2.35
C SER A 383 12.87 20.08 -2.85
N VAL A 384 11.77 19.36 -2.64
CA VAL A 384 11.63 17.97 -3.09
C VAL A 384 11.70 17.93 -4.62
N PRO A 385 12.67 17.23 -5.23
CA PRO A 385 12.73 17.10 -6.67
C PRO A 385 11.70 16.09 -7.17
N MET A 386 11.32 16.23 -8.43
CA MET A 386 10.41 15.28 -9.08
C MET A 386 11.08 13.91 -9.18
N THR A 387 10.35 12.88 -8.75
CA THR A 387 10.86 11.52 -8.65
C THR A 387 9.85 10.55 -9.26
N VAL A 388 10.30 9.67 -10.16
CA VAL A 388 9.48 8.65 -10.80
C VAL A 388 10.25 7.33 -10.89
N GLU A 389 9.54 6.21 -10.78
CA GLU A 389 10.08 4.87 -11.02
C GLU A 389 9.79 4.47 -12.49
N TYR A 390 10.81 3.95 -13.17
CA TYR A 390 10.72 3.53 -14.56
C TYR A 390 11.67 2.35 -14.83
N ASN A 391 11.13 1.23 -15.32
CA ASN A 391 11.88 0.07 -15.79
C ASN A 391 12.95 -0.37 -14.78
N GLU A 392 12.52 -0.55 -13.52
CA GLU A 392 13.37 -0.90 -12.39
C GLU A 392 14.47 0.14 -12.06
N LYS A 393 14.31 1.39 -12.48
CA LYS A 393 15.21 2.51 -12.17
C LYS A 393 14.45 3.64 -11.52
N LEU A 394 15.16 4.48 -10.78
CA LEU A 394 14.62 5.74 -10.26
C LEU A 394 15.08 6.90 -11.12
N MET A 395 14.21 7.85 -11.41
CA MET A 395 14.56 9.08 -12.11
C MET A 395 14.29 10.28 -11.21
N ILE A 396 15.24 11.21 -11.16
CA ILE A 396 15.11 12.47 -10.44
C ILE A 396 15.42 13.63 -11.37
N TYR A 397 14.60 14.67 -11.33
CA TYR A 397 14.89 15.93 -12.03
C TYR A 397 15.22 17.08 -11.09
N LYS A 398 16.33 17.75 -11.41
CA LYS A 398 16.74 19.00 -10.77
C LYS A 398 17.40 19.97 -11.76
N SER A 399 18.73 20.15 -11.74
CA SER A 399 19.43 20.89 -12.80
C SER A 399 19.56 20.08 -14.08
N ALA A 400 19.47 18.76 -13.96
CA ALA A 400 19.54 17.78 -15.01
C ALA A 400 18.56 16.62 -14.69
N LEU A 401 18.28 15.80 -15.67
CA LEU A 401 17.56 14.54 -15.49
C LEU A 401 18.56 13.44 -15.15
N TYR A 402 18.44 12.86 -13.96
CA TYR A 402 19.29 11.80 -13.46
C TYR A 402 18.50 10.49 -13.37
N THR A 403 19.15 9.37 -13.71
CA THR A 403 18.65 8.02 -13.44
C THR A 403 19.53 7.33 -12.43
N TYR A 404 18.93 6.51 -11.60
CA TYR A 404 19.61 5.61 -10.69
C TYR A 404 19.31 4.17 -11.09
N ASP A 405 20.38 3.41 -11.34
CA ASP A 405 20.31 1.99 -11.60
C ASP A 405 20.61 1.22 -10.29
N PRO A 406 19.63 0.51 -9.70
CA PRO A 406 19.83 -0.19 -8.44
C PRO A 406 20.79 -1.38 -8.57
N ARG A 407 20.95 -1.95 -9.77
CA ARG A 407 21.84 -3.11 -10.01
C ARG A 407 23.29 -2.66 -10.03
N LYS A 408 23.56 -1.47 -10.56
CA LYS A 408 24.90 -0.86 -10.62
C LYS A 408 25.20 0.02 -9.42
N ASN A 409 24.20 0.38 -8.63
CA ASN A 409 24.27 1.34 -7.53
C ASN A 409 24.97 2.64 -7.98
N ASN A 410 24.51 3.22 -9.09
CA ASN A 410 25.07 4.45 -9.62
C ASN A 410 24.00 5.35 -10.24
N TRP A 411 24.33 6.64 -10.27
CA TRP A 411 23.55 7.65 -10.98
C TRP A 411 24.16 7.92 -12.35
N GLN A 412 23.31 8.10 -13.35
CA GLN A 412 23.68 8.52 -14.69
C GLN A 412 22.87 9.77 -15.05
N THR A 413 23.55 10.80 -15.53
CA THR A 413 22.89 11.95 -16.13
C THR A 413 22.36 11.54 -17.50
N ILE A 414 21.04 11.53 -17.65
CA ILE A 414 20.43 11.39 -18.97
C ILE A 414 20.69 12.67 -19.74
N CYS A 415 20.16 13.80 -19.25
CA CYS A 415 20.15 15.09 -19.95
C CYS A 415 20.52 16.22 -19.01
N CYS A 416 21.47 17.07 -19.42
CA CYS A 416 22.01 18.17 -18.63
C CYS A 416 21.40 19.55 -18.97
N ASP A 417 20.64 19.65 -20.05
CA ASP A 417 20.09 20.94 -20.48
C ASP A 417 18.74 20.81 -21.20
N PHE A 418 17.67 21.21 -20.50
CA PHE A 418 16.37 21.44 -21.13
C PHE A 418 16.32 22.81 -21.85
N ARG A 419 17.36 23.66 -21.82
CA ARG A 419 17.38 24.92 -22.60
C ARG A 419 17.44 24.69 -24.12
N GLY A 420 17.52 23.44 -24.58
CA GLY A 420 17.45 23.03 -25.99
C GLY A 420 16.04 23.08 -26.62
N PHE A 421 14.98 23.31 -25.84
CA PHE A 421 13.59 23.47 -26.36
C PHE A 421 13.36 24.75 -27.23
N ARG A 422 14.43 25.43 -27.67
CA ARG A 422 14.40 26.71 -28.42
C ARG A 422 13.82 26.61 -29.83
N ASN A 423 13.58 25.42 -30.37
CA ASN A 423 13.07 25.27 -31.74
C ASN A 423 11.55 25.55 -31.88
N ALA A 424 10.86 25.89 -30.80
CA ALA A 424 9.58 26.58 -30.88
C ALA A 424 9.84 28.09 -30.90
N SER A 425 9.88 28.68 -32.09
CA SER A 425 10.28 30.07 -32.39
C SER A 425 9.39 31.18 -31.79
N SER A 426 8.70 30.94 -30.68
CA SER A 426 7.87 31.96 -29.98
C SER A 426 7.93 31.93 -28.45
N LEU A 427 8.59 30.96 -27.80
CA LEU A 427 8.66 30.89 -26.33
C LEU A 427 9.95 31.50 -25.79
N ALA A 428 10.06 32.82 -25.96
CA ALA A 428 11.15 33.61 -25.41
C ALA A 428 11.01 33.77 -23.88
N THR A 429 12.11 33.48 -23.16
CA THR A 429 12.56 34.10 -21.88
C THR A 429 12.04 33.64 -20.51
N LYS A 430 11.35 32.50 -20.34
CA LYS A 430 11.15 31.94 -18.99
C LYS A 430 11.93 30.64 -18.76
N PRO A 431 12.62 30.47 -17.62
CA PRO A 431 13.20 29.19 -17.26
C PRO A 431 12.05 28.17 -17.13
N ILE A 432 12.21 27.04 -17.81
CA ILE A 432 11.32 25.89 -17.68
C ILE A 432 11.43 25.42 -16.23
N SER A 433 10.32 25.46 -15.47
CA SER A 433 10.28 24.75 -14.20
C SER A 433 9.39 23.54 -14.38
N ILE A 434 10.05 22.42 -14.62
CA ILE A 434 9.39 21.12 -14.73
C ILE A 434 8.69 20.85 -13.40
N GLN A 435 7.37 20.71 -13.47
CA GLN A 435 6.55 20.39 -12.31
C GLN A 435 6.21 18.91 -12.26
N TYR A 436 6.35 18.18 -13.37
CA TYR A 436 6.03 16.77 -13.39
C TYR A 436 6.82 15.98 -14.44
N ILE A 437 7.12 14.72 -14.11
CA ILE A 437 7.72 13.75 -15.02
C ILE A 437 6.89 12.47 -14.97
N ALA A 438 6.49 12.02 -16.14
CA ALA A 438 5.72 10.82 -16.32
C ALA A 438 6.41 9.90 -17.32
N TRP A 439 6.05 8.63 -17.33
CA TRP A 439 6.49 7.70 -18.34
C TRP A 439 5.31 6.91 -18.89
N TRP A 440 5.28 6.73 -20.21
CA TRP A 440 4.31 5.90 -20.89
C TRP A 440 4.86 5.41 -22.24
N ASN A 441 4.71 4.11 -22.53
CA ASN A 441 5.03 3.50 -23.84
C ASN A 441 6.44 3.85 -24.36
N ASP A 442 7.45 3.59 -23.53
CA ASP A 442 8.89 3.87 -23.76
C ASP A 442 9.25 5.35 -23.95
N SER A 443 8.30 6.25 -23.69
CA SER A 443 8.49 7.69 -23.79
C SER A 443 8.42 8.35 -22.42
N THR A 444 9.38 9.21 -22.11
CA THR A 444 9.34 10.05 -20.92
C THR A 444 8.65 11.37 -21.26
N TYR A 445 7.58 11.66 -20.54
CA TYR A 445 6.81 12.89 -20.67
C TYR A 445 7.24 13.87 -19.59
N ILE A 446 7.56 15.07 -20.01
CA ILE A 446 8.00 16.16 -19.14
C ILE A 446 6.95 17.25 -19.21
N ILE A 447 6.53 17.76 -18.07
CA ILE A 447 5.44 18.73 -17.99
C ILE A 447 5.89 19.97 -17.22
N ASP A 448 5.80 21.12 -17.88
CA ASP A 448 5.99 22.44 -17.27
C ASP A 448 4.63 23.10 -17.12
N CYS A 449 4.21 23.38 -15.88
CA CYS A 449 2.94 24.02 -15.59
C CYS A 449 3.09 25.51 -15.18
N ASN A 450 4.24 26.15 -15.46
CA ASN A 450 4.49 27.53 -15.02
C ASN A 450 3.69 28.60 -15.73
N ASN A 451 3.11 28.29 -16.89
CA ASN A 451 2.22 29.21 -17.55
C ASN A 451 0.78 28.91 -17.06
N PRO A 452 0.16 29.80 -16.28
CA PRO A 452 -1.18 29.58 -15.72
C PRO A 452 -2.27 29.48 -16.80
N LYS A 453 -1.94 29.76 -18.06
CA LYS A 453 -2.83 29.52 -19.21
C LYS A 453 -2.59 28.18 -19.90
N TYR A 454 -1.36 27.61 -19.84
CA TYR A 454 -0.98 26.37 -20.54
C TYR A 454 0.22 25.67 -19.87
N ALA A 455 0.08 24.45 -19.36
CA ALA A 455 1.18 23.51 -19.26
C ALA A 455 1.71 23.14 -20.63
N GLN A 456 3.02 22.97 -20.73
CA GLN A 456 3.67 22.42 -21.91
C GLN A 456 4.10 21.01 -21.59
N VAL A 457 3.76 20.08 -22.49
CA VAL A 457 4.17 18.69 -22.39
C VAL A 457 5.20 18.42 -23.48
N TRP A 458 6.29 17.77 -23.12
CA TRP A 458 7.31 17.30 -24.04
C TRP A 458 7.47 15.80 -23.92
N ILE A 459 7.80 15.15 -25.03
CA ILE A 459 8.14 13.74 -25.08
C ILE A 459 9.63 13.59 -25.34
N GLN A 460 10.29 12.78 -24.53
CA GLN A 460 11.61 12.26 -24.79
C GLN A 460 11.48 10.75 -25.10
N GLY A 461 11.58 10.40 -26.38
CA GLY A 461 11.33 9.03 -26.86
C GLY A 461 12.51 8.08 -26.72
N ASP A 462 13.74 8.54 -26.98
CA ASP A 462 14.95 7.75 -26.77
C ASP A 462 15.78 8.40 -25.65
N LEU A 463 15.95 7.74 -24.51
CA LEU A 463 16.75 8.28 -23.42
C LEU A 463 18.26 8.31 -23.75
N SER A 464 18.68 7.65 -24.85
CA SER A 464 20.03 7.72 -25.38
C SER A 464 20.23 8.86 -26.39
N ASN A 465 19.16 9.47 -26.91
CA ASN A 465 19.22 10.51 -27.93
C ASN A 465 18.33 11.72 -27.58
N TYR A 466 18.87 12.92 -27.68
CA TYR A 466 18.39 14.10 -26.95
C TYR A 466 17.23 14.93 -27.54
N PRO A 467 16.58 14.64 -28.69
CA PRO A 467 15.54 15.53 -29.16
C PRO A 467 14.23 15.27 -28.40
N ALA A 468 14.01 16.03 -27.34
CA ALA A 468 12.69 16.14 -26.75
C ALA A 468 11.77 16.93 -27.69
N THR A 469 10.65 16.35 -28.07
CA THR A 469 9.67 16.94 -29.00
C THR A 469 8.56 17.63 -28.22
N TRP A 470 8.14 18.81 -28.68
CA TRP A 470 6.93 19.44 -28.14
C TRP A 470 5.74 18.55 -28.49
N PHE A 471 4.95 18.22 -27.48
CA PHE A 471 3.80 17.35 -27.60
C PHE A 471 2.50 18.14 -27.58
N SER A 472 2.33 19.07 -26.63
CA SER A 472 1.07 19.81 -26.49
C SER A 472 1.15 21.01 -25.55
N ASP A 473 0.22 21.95 -25.73
CA ASP A 473 -0.16 22.99 -24.77
C ASP A 473 -1.48 22.60 -24.08
N CYS A 474 -1.45 22.40 -22.77
CA CYS A 474 -2.57 21.95 -21.96
C CYS A 474 -2.97 23.04 -20.99
N ALA A 475 -4.20 23.54 -20.98
CA ALA A 475 -4.61 24.56 -19.99
C ALA A 475 -4.63 24.01 -18.54
N SER A 476 -3.48 23.89 -17.88
CA SER A 476 -3.36 23.26 -16.56
C SER A 476 -3.35 24.29 -15.46
N ALA A 477 -4.14 24.03 -14.42
CA ALA A 477 -4.06 24.71 -13.13
C ALA A 477 -3.67 23.70 -12.04
N PHE A 478 -2.86 22.67 -12.32
CA PHE A 478 -2.59 21.58 -11.37
C PHE A 478 -1.65 22.00 -10.24
N SER A 479 -1.96 21.59 -9.01
CA SER A 479 -1.04 21.70 -7.87
C SER A 479 -0.40 20.35 -7.50
N ASN A 480 -1.09 19.24 -7.81
CA ASN A 480 -0.62 17.87 -7.56
C ASN A 480 -0.95 17.00 -8.78
N VAL A 481 -0.05 16.11 -9.20
CA VAL A 481 -0.24 15.26 -10.39
C VAL A 481 0.18 13.82 -10.09
N VAL A 482 -0.65 12.87 -10.50
CA VAL A 482 -0.33 11.44 -10.38
C VAL A 482 -0.50 10.75 -11.74
N THR A 483 0.42 9.87 -12.07
CA THR A 483 0.34 9.00 -13.25
C THR A 483 -0.46 7.77 -12.91
N ASN A 484 -1.40 7.42 -13.76
CA ASN A 484 -2.01 6.11 -13.79
C ASN A 484 -1.90 5.63 -15.24
N GLY A 485 -0.79 4.95 -15.56
CA GLY A 485 -0.44 4.50 -16.92
C GLY A 485 -0.42 5.64 -17.93
N PRO A 486 -1.24 5.62 -19.01
CA PRO A 486 -1.30 6.71 -19.97
C PRO A 486 -1.95 7.95 -19.36
N TYR A 487 -2.69 7.81 -18.26
CA TYR A 487 -3.44 8.92 -17.70
C TYR A 487 -2.59 9.73 -16.73
N LEU A 488 -2.50 11.01 -16.98
CA LEU A 488 -2.08 12.00 -16.02
C LEU A 488 -3.31 12.61 -15.37
N ILE A 489 -3.43 12.43 -14.06
CA ILE A 489 -4.53 12.97 -13.30
C ILE A 489 -3.96 14.07 -12.43
N GLY A 490 -4.35 15.30 -12.75
CA GLY A 490 -3.95 16.47 -11.99
C GLY A 490 -5.10 16.98 -11.14
N PHE A 491 -4.75 17.34 -9.91
CA PHE A 491 -5.64 17.89 -8.90
C PHE A 491 -5.26 19.32 -8.61
N SER A 492 -6.27 20.18 -8.49
CA SER A 492 -6.09 21.51 -7.94
C SER A 492 -7.33 22.00 -7.23
N GLN A 493 -7.16 23.05 -6.44
CA GLN A 493 -8.23 23.64 -5.68
C GLN A 493 -8.26 25.15 -5.90
N SER A 494 -9.45 25.68 -6.15
CA SER A 494 -9.74 27.09 -6.08
C SER A 494 -10.94 27.27 -5.17
N GLU A 495 -10.77 28.03 -4.09
CA GLU A 495 -11.79 28.22 -3.07
C GLU A 495 -12.28 26.85 -2.53
N ASP A 496 -13.60 26.61 -2.55
CA ASP A 496 -14.20 25.35 -2.10
C ASP A 496 -14.41 24.32 -3.24
N THR A 497 -13.91 24.60 -4.46
CA THR A 497 -14.03 23.70 -5.62
C THR A 497 -12.72 22.98 -5.92
N VAL A 498 -12.79 21.65 -6.05
CA VAL A 498 -11.67 20.83 -6.53
C VAL A 498 -11.80 20.61 -8.04
N TYR A 499 -10.75 20.94 -8.77
CA TYR A 499 -10.65 20.70 -10.21
C TYR A 499 -9.83 19.44 -10.44
N ILE A 500 -10.37 18.56 -11.27
CA ILE A 500 -9.71 17.31 -11.66
C ILE A 500 -9.62 17.35 -13.17
N GLU A 501 -8.40 17.33 -13.69
CA GLU A 501 -8.22 17.18 -15.12
C GLU A 501 -7.41 15.93 -15.40
N THR A 502 -7.96 15.10 -16.27
CA THR A 502 -7.35 13.88 -16.73
C THR A 502 -6.87 14.09 -18.15
N MET A 503 -5.60 13.77 -18.40
CA MET A 503 -5.00 13.80 -19.72
C MET A 503 -4.54 12.38 -20.07
N MET A 504 -5.05 11.84 -21.18
CA MET A 504 -4.55 10.59 -21.73
C MET A 504 -3.36 10.88 -22.64
N LEU A 505 -2.22 10.29 -22.32
CA LEU A 505 -1.01 10.25 -23.14
C LEU A 505 -1.15 9.14 -24.18
N THR A 506 -1.08 9.48 -25.46
CA THR A 506 -0.86 8.51 -26.54
C THR A 506 0.34 8.94 -27.38
N ARG A 507 0.86 8.06 -28.25
CA ARG A 507 2.04 8.37 -29.07
C ARG A 507 1.83 9.59 -29.97
N ASP A 508 0.64 9.75 -30.55
CA ASP A 508 0.38 10.77 -31.60
C ASP A 508 -0.82 11.69 -31.31
N ARG A 509 -1.55 11.46 -30.22
CA ARG A 509 -2.74 12.26 -29.83
C ARG A 509 -2.81 12.41 -28.31
N TYR A 510 -3.59 13.37 -27.86
CA TYR A 510 -4.04 13.40 -26.47
C TYR A 510 -5.54 13.62 -26.44
N THR A 511 -6.18 13.10 -25.39
CA THR A 511 -7.56 13.45 -25.06
C THR A 511 -7.55 14.07 -23.68
N LYS A 512 -7.99 15.33 -23.61
CA LYS A 512 -8.18 16.03 -22.34
C LYS A 512 -9.62 15.87 -21.92
N MET A 513 -9.82 15.31 -20.74
CA MET A 513 -11.10 15.30 -20.06
C MET A 513 -10.97 16.19 -18.82
N ARG A 514 -11.69 17.32 -18.81
CA ARG A 514 -11.77 18.19 -17.65
C ARG A 514 -13.05 17.90 -16.90
N MET A 515 -12.92 17.48 -15.65
CA MET A 515 -14.05 17.29 -14.76
C MET A 515 -13.99 18.35 -13.65
N ARG A 516 -15.12 19.01 -13.40
CA ARG A 516 -15.25 19.87 -12.22
C ARG A 516 -15.86 19.04 -11.12
N TYR A 517 -15.15 18.92 -10.00
CA TYR A 517 -15.68 18.28 -8.81
C TYR A 517 -15.97 19.35 -7.76
N SER A 518 -17.20 19.85 -7.77
CA SER A 518 -17.74 20.68 -6.70
C SER A 518 -18.66 19.78 -5.90
N GLN A 519 -18.27 19.45 -4.68
CA GLN A 519 -19.21 18.84 -3.74
C GLN A 519 -19.36 19.80 -2.57
N ASP A 520 -20.55 20.42 -2.50
CA ASP A 520 -20.98 21.22 -1.36
C ASP A 520 -20.87 20.34 -0.11
N GLY A 521 -19.94 20.65 0.79
CA GLY A 521 -19.81 19.98 2.09
C GLY A 521 -18.73 18.89 2.23
N THR A 522 -17.77 18.75 1.30
CA THR A 522 -16.64 17.80 1.52
C THR A 522 -15.72 18.18 2.68
N GLY A 523 -15.68 19.47 3.06
CA GLY A 523 -14.78 19.96 4.11
C GLY A 523 -13.28 19.90 3.75
N ILE A 524 -12.93 19.54 2.51
CA ILE A 524 -11.55 19.46 2.00
C ILE A 524 -11.06 20.87 1.70
N ARG A 525 -10.03 21.32 2.41
CA ARG A 525 -9.34 22.59 2.13
C ARG A 525 -7.85 22.35 1.90
N ASN A 526 -7.28 23.20 1.06
CA ASN A 526 -5.86 23.25 0.79
C ASN A 526 -5.29 21.85 0.48
N LEU A 527 -5.70 21.26 -0.65
CA LEU A 527 -4.92 20.16 -1.26
C LEU A 527 -3.46 20.62 -1.35
N CYS A 528 -2.60 20.09 -0.48
CA CYS A 528 -1.37 20.74 0.01
C CYS A 528 -0.60 21.46 -1.11
N VAL A 529 -0.79 22.78 -1.25
CA VAL A 529 -0.26 23.57 -2.37
C VAL A 529 1.21 23.95 -2.13
N ASP A 530 1.60 24.11 -0.86
CA ASP A 530 2.89 24.71 -0.48
C ASP A 530 3.92 23.71 0.09
N SER A 531 3.53 22.45 0.24
CA SER A 531 4.44 21.36 0.59
C SER A 531 3.84 20.07 0.03
N PRO A 532 4.43 19.45 -1.01
CA PRO A 532 3.90 18.22 -1.58
C PRO A 532 4.17 17.11 -0.56
N ILE A 533 3.21 16.88 0.34
CA ILE A 533 3.21 15.65 1.15
C ILE A 533 3.05 14.46 0.18
N GLY A 534 2.49 14.67 -1.01
CA GLY A 534 2.60 13.76 -2.14
C GLY A 534 1.24 13.37 -2.68
N CYS A 535 1.19 13.19 -3.99
CA CYS A 535 0.14 12.47 -4.69
C CYS A 535 0.74 11.16 -5.19
N PHE A 536 0.06 10.05 -4.92
CA PHE A 536 0.58 8.71 -5.16
C PHE A 536 -0.58 7.76 -5.45
N ASN A 537 -0.27 6.64 -6.07
CA ASN A 537 -1.25 5.58 -6.26
C ASN A 537 -1.17 4.57 -5.13
N ILE A 538 -2.33 3.99 -4.83
CA ILE A 538 -2.46 2.74 -4.11
C ILE A 538 -3.37 1.82 -4.91
N ILE A 539 -3.39 0.55 -4.57
CA ILE A 539 -4.36 -0.40 -5.11
C ILE A 539 -5.63 -0.29 -4.29
N ASN A 540 -6.78 -0.22 -4.95
CA ASN A 540 -8.06 -0.15 -4.25
C ASN A 540 -8.35 -1.48 -3.54
N SER A 541 -8.38 -1.46 -2.20
CA SER A 541 -8.62 -2.65 -1.38
C SER A 541 -10.00 -3.27 -1.60
N CYS A 542 -11.00 -2.48 -2.03
CA CYS A 542 -12.32 -3.01 -2.39
C CYS A 542 -12.28 -4.03 -3.54
N LYS A 543 -11.22 -4.01 -4.36
CA LYS A 543 -11.05 -4.88 -5.52
C LYS A 543 -10.36 -6.22 -5.21
N LEU A 544 -9.96 -6.47 -3.96
CA LEU A 544 -9.35 -7.74 -3.55
C LEU A 544 -10.27 -8.96 -3.78
N ASN A 545 -11.58 -8.74 -3.91
CA ASN A 545 -12.59 -9.77 -4.15
C ASN A 545 -13.28 -9.65 -5.53
N GLU A 546 -12.88 -8.69 -6.37
CA GLU A 546 -13.42 -8.59 -7.73
C GLU A 546 -12.69 -9.62 -8.62
N ARG A 547 -13.37 -10.71 -8.99
CA ARG A 547 -12.91 -11.58 -10.07
C ARG A 547 -12.85 -10.75 -11.35
N LEU A 548 -11.68 -10.62 -11.95
CA LEU A 548 -11.57 -10.16 -13.33
C LEU A 548 -12.18 -11.25 -14.24
N LEU A 549 -13.49 -11.13 -14.48
CA LEU A 549 -14.07 -11.65 -15.71
C LEU A 549 -13.54 -10.74 -16.82
N ILE A 550 -12.49 -11.19 -17.50
CA ILE A 550 -12.10 -10.59 -18.77
C ILE A 550 -13.30 -10.82 -19.69
N ASP A 551 -14.11 -9.77 -19.90
CA ASP A 551 -15.20 -9.77 -20.88
C ASP A 551 -14.64 -10.11 -22.27
N ILE A 552 -14.62 -11.40 -22.60
CA ILE A 552 -14.54 -11.86 -23.98
C ILE A 552 -15.98 -12.04 -24.43
N ASP A 553 -16.63 -10.92 -24.75
CA ASP A 553 -17.95 -10.97 -25.31
C ASP A 553 -17.86 -11.48 -26.77
N ALA A 554 -18.40 -12.68 -26.99
CA ALA A 554 -19.15 -13.14 -28.15
C ALA A 554 -18.75 -14.54 -28.64
N SER A 555 -19.22 -15.57 -27.94
CA SER A 555 -20.09 -16.60 -28.55
C SER A 555 -20.37 -17.73 -27.56
N ASN A 556 -21.30 -17.51 -26.62
CA ASN A 556 -22.34 -18.49 -26.35
C ASN A 556 -23.44 -17.86 -25.51
N LYS A 557 -24.46 -17.38 -26.20
CA LYS A 557 -25.83 -17.50 -25.70
C LYS A 557 -26.02 -18.96 -25.29
N THR A 558 -26.13 -19.23 -24.00
CA THR A 558 -27.05 -20.17 -23.34
C THR A 558 -26.45 -20.72 -22.05
N ARG A 559 -26.94 -20.26 -20.91
CA ARG A 559 -27.88 -21.02 -20.05
C ARG A 559 -28.17 -20.20 -18.81
N ARG A 560 -29.38 -19.65 -18.76
CA ARG A 560 -30.09 -19.48 -17.48
C ARG A 560 -30.29 -20.88 -16.91
N TYR A 561 -29.85 -21.11 -15.68
CA TYR A 561 -30.69 -21.56 -14.55
C TYR A 561 -29.96 -21.24 -13.25
#